data_AF-A0A540L2S5-F1
#
_entry.id   AF-A0A540L2S5-F1
#
_cell.length_a   1.000
_cell.length_b   1.000
_cell.length_c   1.000
_cell.angle_alpha   90.00
_cell.angle_beta   90.00
_cell.angle_gamma   90.00
#
_symmetry.space_group_name_H-M   'P 1'
#
loop_
_entity.id
_entity.type
_entity.pdbx_description
1 polymer ?
#
loop_
_entity_poly.entity_id
_entity_poly.type
_entity_poly.pdbx_seq_one_letter_code
_entity_poly.pdbx_strand_id
1 'polypeptide(L)'
;MLEIDGTPNKSKLGANAILGVSLSVCRAGAGAKGVPLYKHIQEVSGIKELVMPVPAFNVINGGSHAGNNLAMQEFMILPVGASSFAEALRMGSEVYHTLKGIIKAKYGQDACNVGDEGGFAPNVQDNREGLVLLIDAIEKAGYTGKIKIGMDVAASEFLTKEGKYDLNFKKQPNDGAHVLSPPNLGELYKEFIKEFPIVSIEDPFDQDDWSSWSSLQSSVDIQLVGDDLLVNQIGTITESIQAALDAKAAGWGVMVSHRSGETEDNFIADLSVGLASGQIKTGAPCRSERLAKYNQLLRIEEELGNVRYAGEAFRSPFPGKSTQILIEVIKLGVIRVVPCAEFWAQDTGLLRLQSNHLGQ
;
A
#
# COMPACT_ATOMS: atom_id res chain seq x y z
N MET A 1 10.61 -17.86 -18.68
CA MET A 1 9.19 -17.40 -18.80
C MET A 1 9.08 -16.15 -19.63
N LEU A 2 9.78 -15.06 -19.28
CA LEU A 2 9.77 -13.80 -20.04
C LEU A 2 10.10 -13.99 -21.53
N GLU A 3 11.16 -14.74 -21.85
CA GLU A 3 11.54 -15.03 -23.24
C GLU A 3 10.49 -15.87 -24.00
N ILE A 4 9.77 -16.77 -23.32
CA ILE A 4 8.75 -17.63 -23.93
C ILE A 4 7.52 -16.79 -24.32
N ASP A 5 7.17 -15.84 -23.44
CA ASP A 5 6.14 -14.85 -23.73
C ASP A 5 6.58 -13.91 -24.86
N GLY A 6 7.76 -13.30 -24.73
CA GLY A 6 8.37 -12.47 -25.77
C GLY A 6 7.65 -11.13 -26.02
N THR A 7 6.66 -10.75 -25.22
CA THR A 7 5.98 -9.45 -25.32
C THR A 7 6.36 -8.54 -24.16
N PRO A 8 6.47 -7.20 -24.37
CA PRO A 8 6.85 -6.27 -23.31
C PRO A 8 5.91 -6.30 -22.10
N ASN A 9 4.64 -6.59 -22.35
CA ASN A 9 3.58 -6.53 -21.37
C ASN A 9 3.05 -7.92 -20.98
N LYS A 10 3.73 -9.01 -21.33
CA LYS A 10 3.30 -10.37 -20.94
C LYS A 10 1.91 -10.74 -21.50
N SER A 11 1.53 -10.19 -22.65
CA SER A 11 0.20 -10.34 -23.25
C SER A 11 0.00 -11.66 -23.99
N LYS A 12 1.07 -12.38 -24.33
CA LYS A 12 0.96 -13.66 -25.05
C LYS A 12 0.56 -14.80 -24.13
N LEU A 13 1.22 -14.94 -22.98
CA LEU A 13 0.91 -15.97 -21.98
C LEU A 13 -0.03 -15.46 -20.90
N GLY A 14 -0.08 -14.14 -20.68
CA GLY A 14 -0.75 -13.52 -19.56
C GLY A 14 0.16 -13.42 -18.34
N ALA A 15 0.26 -12.22 -17.77
CA ALA A 15 1.06 -11.99 -16.57
C ALA A 15 0.63 -12.88 -15.40
N ASN A 16 -0.65 -13.21 -15.29
CA ASN A 16 -1.21 -14.09 -14.25
C ASN A 16 -0.67 -15.53 -14.34
N ALA A 17 -0.58 -16.08 -15.56
CA ALA A 17 -0.01 -17.41 -15.78
C ALA A 17 1.48 -17.44 -15.45
N ILE A 18 2.22 -16.42 -15.88
CA ILE A 18 3.65 -16.29 -15.61
C ILE A 18 3.90 -16.14 -14.10
N LEU A 19 3.12 -15.30 -13.42
CA LEU A 19 3.28 -15.04 -11.99
C LEU A 19 2.99 -16.30 -11.17
N GLY A 20 1.92 -17.04 -11.47
CA GLY A 20 1.61 -18.29 -10.78
C GLY A 20 2.76 -19.30 -10.82
N VAL A 21 3.39 -19.47 -11.98
CA VAL A 21 4.60 -20.30 -12.12
C VAL A 21 5.77 -19.71 -11.34
N SER A 22 5.99 -18.39 -11.44
CA SER A 22 7.10 -17.69 -10.79
C SER A 22 7.06 -17.84 -9.26
N LEU A 23 5.90 -17.65 -8.63
CA LEU A 23 5.71 -17.83 -7.19
C LEU A 23 5.89 -19.29 -6.77
N SER A 24 5.34 -20.22 -7.56
CA SER A 24 5.45 -21.67 -7.29
C SER A 24 6.90 -22.15 -7.35
N VAL A 25 7.67 -21.68 -8.34
CA VAL A 25 9.11 -21.98 -8.47
C VAL A 25 9.90 -21.40 -7.30
N CYS A 26 9.57 -20.19 -6.83
CA CYS A 26 10.21 -19.60 -5.65
C CYS A 26 9.95 -20.43 -4.38
N ARG A 27 8.70 -20.88 -4.15
CA ARG A 27 8.36 -21.81 -3.06
C ARG A 27 9.12 -23.14 -3.18
N ALA A 28 9.17 -23.72 -4.40
CA ALA A 28 9.92 -24.96 -4.64
C ALA A 28 11.43 -24.78 -4.41
N GLY A 29 11.99 -23.62 -4.78
CA GLY A 29 13.39 -23.26 -4.52
C GLY A 29 13.71 -23.20 -3.03
N ALA A 30 12.82 -22.60 -2.22
CA ALA A 30 12.94 -22.61 -0.77
C ALA A 30 12.90 -24.04 -0.21
N GLY A 31 11.91 -24.84 -0.66
CA GLY A 31 11.76 -26.24 -0.26
C GLY A 31 12.97 -27.12 -0.62
N ALA A 32 13.54 -26.95 -1.81
CA ALA A 32 14.73 -27.68 -2.25
C ALA A 32 15.98 -27.37 -1.40
N LYS A 33 16.07 -26.15 -0.86
CA LYS A 33 17.13 -25.74 0.07
C LYS A 33 16.83 -26.10 1.54
N GLY A 34 15.59 -26.50 1.84
CA GLY A 34 15.16 -26.76 3.22
C GLY A 34 15.11 -25.49 4.09
N VAL A 35 14.86 -24.32 3.51
CA VAL A 35 14.76 -23.04 4.23
C VAL A 35 13.36 -22.44 4.11
N PRO A 36 12.91 -21.61 5.08
CA PRO A 36 11.67 -20.86 4.96
C PRO A 36 11.65 -19.94 3.73
N LEU A 37 10.47 -19.65 3.20
CA LEU A 37 10.33 -18.86 1.97
C LEU A 37 10.91 -17.44 2.13
N TYR A 38 10.64 -16.75 3.24
CA TYR A 38 11.23 -15.44 3.49
C TYR A 38 12.77 -15.45 3.52
N LYS A 39 13.40 -16.55 3.97
CA LYS A 39 14.87 -16.73 3.91
C LYS A 39 15.35 -16.94 2.49
N HIS A 40 14.62 -17.73 1.71
CA HIS A 40 14.94 -17.90 0.29
C HIS A 40 14.85 -16.57 -0.47
N ILE A 41 13.81 -15.76 -0.21
CA ILE A 41 13.66 -14.42 -0.80
C ILE A 41 14.79 -13.49 -0.33
N GLN A 42 15.18 -13.54 0.94
CA GLN A 42 16.32 -12.80 1.48
C GLN A 42 17.61 -13.12 0.71
N GLU A 43 17.90 -14.40 0.49
CA GLU A 43 19.08 -14.84 -0.25
C GLU A 43 19.05 -14.35 -1.71
N VAL A 44 17.92 -14.48 -2.38
CA VAL A 44 17.77 -14.08 -3.79
C VAL A 44 17.89 -12.57 -3.98
N SER A 45 17.37 -11.79 -3.02
CA SER A 45 17.42 -10.32 -3.05
C SER A 45 18.75 -9.73 -2.56
N GLY A 46 19.59 -10.52 -1.88
CA GLY A 46 20.82 -10.03 -1.27
C GLY A 46 20.61 -9.12 -0.05
N ILE A 47 19.41 -9.12 0.53
CA ILE A 47 19.08 -8.35 1.74
C ILE A 47 19.84 -8.92 2.94
N LYS A 48 20.58 -8.07 3.65
CA LYS A 48 21.48 -8.50 4.73
C LYS A 48 20.77 -8.79 6.04
N GLU A 49 19.73 -8.03 6.34
CA GLU A 49 19.02 -8.07 7.62
C GLU A 49 17.52 -8.14 7.37
N LEU A 50 16.82 -8.91 8.21
CA LEU A 50 15.36 -9.02 8.19
C LEU A 50 14.74 -8.04 9.18
N VAL A 51 13.51 -7.62 8.89
CA VAL A 51 12.70 -6.78 9.77
C VAL A 51 11.24 -7.18 9.62
N MET A 52 10.49 -7.16 10.72
CA MET A 52 9.04 -7.32 10.66
C MET A 52 8.39 -6.00 10.20
N PRO A 53 7.47 -6.03 9.22
CA PRO A 53 6.88 -4.83 8.66
C PRO A 53 5.83 -4.20 9.58
N VAL A 54 5.63 -2.89 9.50
CA VAL A 54 4.42 -2.23 10.02
C VAL A 54 3.23 -2.57 9.12
N PRO A 55 2.14 -3.16 9.66
CA PRO A 55 0.92 -3.36 8.89
C PRO A 55 0.15 -2.04 8.73
N ALA A 56 -0.22 -1.71 7.50
CA ALA A 56 -1.18 -0.66 7.15
C ALA A 56 -2.56 -1.30 6.96
N PHE A 57 -3.40 -1.23 8.00
CA PHE A 57 -4.73 -1.85 7.98
C PHE A 57 -5.75 -0.92 7.33
N ASN A 58 -6.29 -1.28 6.17
CA ASN A 58 -7.41 -0.56 5.54
C ASN A 58 -8.70 -0.79 6.35
N VAL A 59 -9.16 0.22 7.09
CA VAL A 59 -10.26 0.07 8.06
C VAL A 59 -11.53 0.84 7.71
N ILE A 60 -11.44 1.83 6.81
CA ILE A 60 -12.60 2.50 6.19
C ILE A 60 -12.35 2.53 4.68
N ASN A 61 -13.35 2.04 3.92
CA ASN A 61 -13.32 1.99 2.47
C ASN A 61 -14.19 3.12 1.89
N GLY A 62 -13.69 3.73 0.83
CA GLY A 62 -14.39 4.68 -0.03
C GLY A 62 -14.11 4.37 -1.49
N GLY A 63 -14.09 5.41 -2.34
CA GLY A 63 -13.76 5.30 -3.77
C GLY A 63 -14.54 4.21 -4.49
N SER A 64 -13.86 3.48 -5.37
CA SER A 64 -14.42 2.36 -6.12
C SER A 64 -14.62 1.08 -5.29
N HIS A 65 -14.11 1.03 -4.05
CA HIS A 65 -14.22 -0.11 -3.12
C HIS A 65 -15.45 -0.07 -2.20
N ALA A 66 -16.27 0.98 -2.26
CA ALA A 66 -17.46 1.12 -1.42
C ALA A 66 -18.58 1.93 -2.09
N GLY A 67 -19.84 1.52 -1.86
CA GLY A 67 -21.04 2.21 -2.34
C GLY A 67 -21.43 3.48 -1.56
N ASN A 68 -20.54 4.03 -0.74
CA ASN A 68 -20.75 5.30 -0.02
C ASN A 68 -20.33 6.50 -0.88
N ASN A 69 -20.41 7.72 -0.33
CA ASN A 69 -20.04 8.95 -1.04
C ASN A 69 -18.56 9.35 -0.89
N LEU A 70 -17.75 8.59 -0.14
CA LEU A 70 -16.33 8.90 0.03
C LEU A 70 -15.59 8.81 -1.30
N ALA A 71 -14.89 9.88 -1.70
CA ALA A 71 -14.08 9.84 -2.90
C ALA A 71 -12.79 9.04 -2.73
N MET A 72 -12.08 9.25 -1.61
CA MET A 72 -10.80 8.57 -1.36
C MET A 72 -11.03 7.11 -1.02
N GLN A 73 -10.17 6.24 -1.54
CA GLN A 73 -10.40 4.80 -1.59
C GLN A 73 -10.20 4.09 -0.25
N GLU A 74 -9.15 4.46 0.50
CA GLU A 74 -8.78 3.74 1.71
C GLU A 74 -8.27 4.68 2.81
N PHE A 75 -8.72 4.41 4.03
CA PHE A 75 -8.20 5.04 5.24
C PHE A 75 -7.63 3.96 6.14
N MET A 76 -6.31 4.02 6.30
CA MET A 76 -5.53 2.99 6.95
C MET A 76 -5.03 3.43 8.33
N ILE A 77 -4.86 2.47 9.23
CA ILE A 77 -4.16 2.68 10.51
C ILE A 77 -2.84 1.91 10.53
N LEU A 78 -1.78 2.57 11.04
CA LEU A 78 -0.42 2.07 11.09
C LEU A 78 0.09 2.07 12.54
N PRO A 79 0.19 0.92 13.22
CA PRO A 79 0.68 0.82 14.60
C PRO A 79 2.21 0.97 14.76
N VAL A 80 2.77 2.07 14.27
CA VAL A 80 4.22 2.35 14.29
C VAL A 80 4.84 2.36 15.69
N GLY A 81 4.05 2.61 16.74
CA GLY A 81 4.48 2.64 18.13
C GLY A 81 4.41 1.30 18.86
N ALA A 82 4.12 0.19 18.16
CA ALA A 82 4.21 -1.16 18.70
C ALA A 82 5.67 -1.62 18.83
N SER A 83 5.95 -2.57 19.74
CA SER A 83 7.29 -3.15 19.93
C SER A 83 7.51 -4.45 19.15
N SER A 84 6.45 -5.03 18.58
CA SER A 84 6.45 -6.28 17.82
C SER A 84 5.31 -6.27 16.80
N PHE A 85 5.39 -7.14 15.79
CA PHE A 85 4.30 -7.35 14.85
C PHE A 85 3.07 -7.93 15.54
N ALA A 86 3.23 -8.86 16.49
CA ALA A 86 2.13 -9.38 17.29
C ALA A 86 1.39 -8.28 18.07
N GLU A 87 2.13 -7.34 18.69
CA GLU A 87 1.50 -6.19 19.34
C GLU A 87 0.82 -5.27 18.32
N ALA A 88 1.44 -5.03 17.16
CA ALA A 88 0.86 -4.21 16.11
C ALA A 88 -0.48 -4.78 15.60
N LEU A 89 -0.56 -6.09 15.37
CA LEU A 89 -1.78 -6.76 14.95
C LEU A 89 -2.87 -6.68 16.02
N ARG A 90 -2.50 -6.83 17.30
CA ARG A 90 -3.43 -6.66 18.43
C ARG A 90 -3.97 -5.23 18.47
N MET A 91 -3.10 -4.23 18.41
CA MET A 91 -3.46 -2.81 18.36
C MET A 91 -4.44 -2.50 17.21
N GLY A 92 -4.10 -2.93 15.99
CA GLY A 92 -4.95 -2.73 14.82
C GLY A 92 -6.32 -3.41 14.95
N SER A 93 -6.36 -4.62 15.48
CA SER A 93 -7.61 -5.37 15.70
C SER A 93 -8.51 -4.72 16.77
N GLU A 94 -7.93 -4.21 17.85
CA GLU A 94 -8.68 -3.50 18.90
C GLU A 94 -9.25 -2.16 18.40
N VAL A 95 -8.47 -1.39 17.62
CA VAL A 95 -8.98 -0.17 16.97
C VAL A 95 -10.08 -0.51 15.97
N TYR A 96 -9.91 -1.54 15.14
CA TYR A 96 -10.92 -1.95 14.15
C TYR A 96 -12.25 -2.33 14.82
N HIS A 97 -12.24 -3.11 15.91
CA HIS A 97 -13.47 -3.43 16.64
C HIS A 97 -14.06 -2.22 17.38
N THR A 98 -13.22 -1.31 17.88
CA THR A 98 -13.67 -0.05 18.49
C THR A 98 -14.36 0.84 17.46
N LEU A 99 -13.77 0.97 16.27
CA LEU A 99 -14.32 1.68 15.13
C LEU A 99 -15.68 1.10 14.71
N LYS A 100 -15.81 -0.24 14.66
CA LYS A 100 -17.09 -0.92 14.41
C LYS A 100 -18.18 -0.45 15.38
N GLY A 101 -17.85 -0.34 16.66
CA GLY A 101 -18.78 0.12 17.70
C GLY A 101 -19.20 1.58 17.50
N ILE A 102 -18.25 2.46 17.14
CA ILE A 102 -18.52 3.87 16.84
C ILE A 102 -19.41 3.99 15.60
N ILE A 103 -19.08 3.29 14.51
CA ILE A 103 -19.87 3.28 13.28
C ILE A 103 -21.29 2.76 13.55
N LYS A 104 -21.42 1.65 14.28
CA LYS A 104 -22.73 1.09 14.65
C LYS A 104 -23.60 2.10 15.40
N ALA A 105 -23.00 2.83 16.34
CA ALA A 105 -23.73 3.82 17.14
C ALA A 105 -24.17 5.04 16.32
N LYS A 106 -23.33 5.49 15.37
CA LYS A 106 -23.56 6.72 14.60
C LYS A 106 -24.37 6.50 13.31
N TYR A 107 -24.15 5.40 12.60
CA TYR A 107 -24.73 5.13 11.27
C TYR A 107 -25.59 3.85 11.23
N GLY A 108 -25.69 3.12 12.34
CA GLY A 108 -26.49 1.90 12.43
C GLY A 108 -25.74 0.61 12.05
N GLN A 109 -26.43 -0.52 12.21
CA GLN A 109 -25.84 -1.86 12.04
C GLN A 109 -25.37 -2.14 10.60
N ASP A 110 -26.09 -1.61 9.61
CA ASP A 110 -25.79 -1.89 8.19
C ASP A 110 -24.49 -1.22 7.73
N ALA A 111 -24.11 -0.10 8.35
CA ALA A 111 -22.84 0.57 8.11
C ALA A 111 -21.62 -0.22 8.61
N CYS A 112 -21.84 -1.29 9.39
CA CYS A 112 -20.78 -2.19 9.86
C CYS A 112 -20.48 -3.34 8.89
N ASN A 113 -21.15 -3.38 7.74
CA ASN A 113 -20.77 -4.24 6.63
C ASN A 113 -19.39 -3.81 6.10
N VAL A 114 -18.68 -4.76 5.51
CA VAL A 114 -17.30 -4.57 5.07
C VAL A 114 -17.21 -4.60 3.55
N GLY A 115 -16.32 -3.78 2.99
CA GLY A 115 -15.97 -3.84 1.57
C GLY A 115 -15.05 -5.00 1.23
N ASP A 116 -14.49 -4.97 0.03
CA ASP A 116 -13.65 -6.05 -0.52
C ASP A 116 -12.44 -6.37 0.37
N GLU A 117 -11.86 -5.34 1.00
CA GLU A 117 -10.66 -5.43 1.82
C GLU A 117 -10.91 -5.55 3.32
N GLY A 118 -12.18 -5.68 3.72
CA GLY A 118 -12.56 -5.86 5.12
C GLY A 118 -12.75 -4.57 5.91
N GLY A 119 -12.40 -3.41 5.37
CA GLY A 119 -12.72 -2.12 5.98
C GLY A 119 -14.22 -1.81 5.93
N PHE A 120 -14.70 -0.98 6.85
CA PHE A 120 -16.11 -0.57 6.90
C PHE A 120 -16.45 0.42 5.79
N ALA A 121 -17.71 0.45 5.36
CA ALA A 121 -18.19 1.40 4.35
C ALA A 121 -19.28 2.33 4.94
N PRO A 122 -19.00 3.12 5.99
CA PRO A 122 -19.98 4.05 6.54
C PRO A 122 -20.36 5.12 5.51
N ASN A 123 -21.60 5.59 5.58
CA ASN A 123 -22.09 6.69 4.76
C ASN A 123 -21.69 8.05 5.37
N VAL A 124 -20.40 8.31 5.41
CA VAL A 124 -19.86 9.60 5.85
C VAL A 124 -20.08 10.68 4.78
N GLN A 125 -20.10 11.94 5.21
CA GLN A 125 -20.34 13.10 4.37
C GLN A 125 -19.12 13.44 3.50
N ASP A 126 -17.92 13.34 4.08
CA ASP A 126 -16.66 13.68 3.42
C ASP A 126 -15.47 12.89 4.00
N ASN A 127 -14.31 13.04 3.36
CA ASN A 127 -13.07 12.37 3.75
C ASN A 127 -12.61 12.77 5.17
N ARG A 128 -12.91 14.00 5.60
CA ARG A 128 -12.52 14.52 6.92
C ARG A 128 -13.29 13.80 8.03
N GLU A 129 -14.58 13.54 7.83
CA GLU A 129 -15.39 12.76 8.77
C GLU A 129 -14.83 11.33 8.92
N GLY A 130 -14.35 10.72 7.83
CA GLY A 130 -13.63 9.44 7.88
C GLY A 130 -12.41 9.48 8.80
N LEU A 131 -11.58 10.52 8.66
CA LEU A 131 -10.39 10.74 9.51
C LEU A 131 -10.76 10.98 10.99
N VAL A 132 -11.83 11.73 11.26
CA VAL A 132 -12.33 11.95 12.63
C VAL A 132 -12.76 10.63 13.28
N LEU A 133 -13.48 9.76 12.55
CA LEU A 133 -13.85 8.44 13.07
C LEU A 133 -12.62 7.59 13.45
N LEU A 134 -11.53 7.69 12.68
CA LEU A 134 -10.28 7.00 13.01
C LEU A 134 -9.62 7.55 14.27
N ILE A 135 -9.58 8.88 14.44
CA ILE A 135 -9.07 9.50 15.66
C ILE A 135 -9.86 9.03 16.88
N ASP A 136 -11.19 9.12 16.81
CA ASP A 136 -12.07 8.69 17.91
C ASP A 136 -11.85 7.21 18.26
N ALA A 137 -11.66 6.35 17.24
CA ALA A 137 -11.41 4.93 17.45
C ALA A 137 -10.03 4.66 18.07
N ILE A 138 -8.99 5.35 17.61
CA ILE A 138 -7.62 5.23 18.13
C ILE A 138 -7.57 5.70 19.59
N GLU A 139 -8.20 6.84 19.90
CA GLU A 139 -8.26 7.40 21.25
C GLU A 139 -9.02 6.47 22.19
N LYS A 140 -10.22 6.03 21.78
CA LYS A 140 -11.06 5.14 22.59
C LYS A 140 -10.43 3.77 22.83
N ALA A 141 -9.61 3.28 21.91
CA ALA A 141 -8.82 2.06 22.10
C ALA A 141 -7.55 2.26 22.96
N GLY A 142 -7.20 3.50 23.31
CA GLY A 142 -6.05 3.82 24.16
C GLY A 142 -4.71 3.85 23.43
N TYR A 143 -4.71 4.08 22.11
CA TYR A 143 -3.50 4.03 21.26
C TYR A 143 -3.08 5.37 20.67
N THR A 144 -3.59 6.48 21.20
CA THR A 144 -3.16 7.84 20.84
C THR A 144 -1.63 7.95 20.87
N GLY A 145 -1.05 8.45 19.77
CA GLY A 145 0.39 8.60 19.60
C GLY A 145 1.13 7.34 19.13
N LYS A 146 0.58 6.13 19.30
CA LYS A 146 1.17 4.86 18.86
C LYS A 146 0.68 4.39 17.49
N ILE A 147 -0.52 4.79 17.10
CA ILE A 147 -1.09 4.51 15.79
C ILE A 147 -1.17 5.79 14.98
N LYS A 148 -0.68 5.72 13.74
CA LYS A 148 -0.73 6.79 12.74
C LYS A 148 -1.73 6.42 11.65
N ILE A 149 -2.00 7.36 10.75
CA ILE A 149 -2.93 7.18 9.63
C ILE A 149 -2.16 7.13 8.31
N GLY A 150 -2.59 6.23 7.43
CA GLY A 150 -2.22 6.20 6.02
C GLY A 150 -3.48 6.38 5.17
N MET A 151 -3.33 6.87 3.95
CA MET A 151 -4.45 7.01 3.02
C MET A 151 -4.04 6.48 1.66
N ASP A 152 -4.96 5.80 0.98
CA ASP A 152 -4.89 5.60 -0.46
C ASP A 152 -6.04 6.38 -1.08
N VAL A 153 -5.66 7.39 -1.85
CA VAL A 153 -6.60 8.33 -2.45
C VAL A 153 -7.16 7.73 -3.74
N ALA A 154 -6.35 7.01 -4.52
CA ALA A 154 -6.66 6.56 -5.88
C ALA A 154 -7.22 7.70 -6.76
N ALA A 155 -6.50 8.83 -6.82
CA ALA A 155 -7.02 10.07 -7.40
C ALA A 155 -7.42 9.96 -8.89
N SER A 156 -6.80 9.04 -9.63
CA SER A 156 -7.15 8.72 -11.02
C SER A 156 -8.63 8.37 -11.19
N GLU A 157 -9.25 7.73 -10.19
CA GLU A 157 -10.65 7.28 -10.24
C GLU A 157 -11.67 8.43 -10.26
N PHE A 158 -11.26 9.63 -9.82
CA PHE A 158 -12.10 10.81 -9.78
C PHE A 158 -11.52 12.02 -10.54
N LEU A 159 -10.59 11.75 -11.46
CA LEU A 159 -10.09 12.72 -12.41
C LEU A 159 -11.20 13.06 -13.43
N THR A 160 -11.50 14.35 -13.58
CA THR A 160 -12.41 14.85 -14.61
C THR A 160 -11.69 15.01 -15.95
N LYS A 161 -12.47 15.08 -17.04
CA LYS A 161 -11.93 15.27 -18.40
C LYS A 161 -11.15 16.59 -18.57
N GLU A 162 -11.37 17.54 -17.68
CA GLU A 162 -10.72 18.85 -17.64
C GLU A 162 -9.43 18.86 -16.81
N GLY A 163 -8.95 17.70 -16.33
CA GLY A 163 -7.74 17.61 -15.51
C GLY A 163 -7.91 18.15 -14.09
N LYS A 164 -9.13 18.06 -13.55
CA LYS A 164 -9.47 18.42 -12.17
C LYS A 164 -9.93 17.18 -11.40
N TYR A 165 -10.12 17.29 -10.10
CA TYR A 165 -10.44 16.16 -9.24
C TYR A 165 -11.80 16.37 -8.57
N ASP A 166 -12.74 15.45 -8.79
CA ASP A 166 -14.11 15.56 -8.28
C ASP A 166 -14.33 14.70 -7.03
N LEU A 167 -14.30 15.33 -5.85
CA LEU A 167 -14.49 14.62 -4.58
C LEU A 167 -15.94 14.15 -4.35
N ASN A 168 -16.86 14.41 -5.28
CA ASN A 168 -18.25 13.94 -5.24
C ASN A 168 -18.62 13.09 -6.48
N PHE A 169 -17.65 12.51 -7.20
CA PHE A 169 -17.88 11.80 -8.47
C PHE A 169 -18.96 10.70 -8.43
N LYS A 170 -19.22 10.11 -7.25
CA LYS A 170 -20.26 9.08 -7.02
C LYS A 170 -21.66 9.64 -6.73
N LYS A 171 -21.77 10.91 -6.35
CA LYS A 171 -23.03 11.53 -5.95
C LYS A 171 -23.88 11.86 -7.18
N GLN A 172 -25.16 11.51 -7.15
CA GLN A 172 -26.11 11.85 -8.21
C GLN A 172 -27.38 12.46 -7.60
N PRO A 173 -27.79 13.69 -7.99
CA PRO A 173 -27.13 14.57 -8.97
C PRO A 173 -25.80 15.14 -8.44
N ASN A 174 -24.82 15.28 -9.35
CA ASN A 174 -23.54 15.94 -9.07
C ASN A 174 -23.63 17.42 -9.48
N ASP A 175 -23.42 18.33 -8.53
CA ASP A 175 -23.48 19.79 -8.74
C ASP A 175 -22.12 20.42 -9.09
N GLY A 176 -21.05 19.64 -9.11
CA GLY A 176 -19.69 20.09 -9.39
C GLY A 176 -19.08 20.98 -8.29
N ALA A 177 -19.74 21.14 -7.13
CA ALA A 177 -19.29 22.04 -6.07
C ALA A 177 -17.98 21.59 -5.40
N HIS A 178 -17.60 20.32 -5.57
CA HIS A 178 -16.42 19.72 -4.94
C HIS A 178 -15.33 19.31 -5.95
N VAL A 179 -15.32 19.97 -7.12
CA VAL A 179 -14.26 19.83 -8.11
C VAL A 179 -13.08 20.73 -7.75
N LEU A 180 -11.92 20.13 -7.49
CA LEU A 180 -10.69 20.82 -7.11
C LEU A 180 -9.68 20.82 -8.27
N SER A 181 -8.93 21.92 -8.39
CA SER A 181 -7.71 21.92 -9.20
C SER A 181 -6.62 21.09 -8.50
N PRO A 182 -5.60 20.60 -9.22
CA PRO A 182 -4.49 19.86 -8.59
C PRO A 182 -3.81 20.63 -7.44
N PRO A 183 -3.53 21.95 -7.53
CA PRO A 183 -3.00 22.71 -6.40
C PRO A 183 -3.94 22.75 -5.19
N ASN A 184 -5.25 22.92 -5.40
CA ASN A 184 -6.22 22.96 -4.31
C ASN A 184 -6.37 21.60 -3.62
N LEU A 185 -6.27 20.51 -4.39
CA LEU A 185 -6.24 19.16 -3.82
C LEU A 185 -4.96 18.94 -2.99
N GLY A 186 -3.81 19.43 -3.48
CA GLY A 186 -2.56 19.44 -2.71
C GLY A 186 -2.65 20.20 -1.39
N GLU A 187 -3.31 21.36 -1.36
CA GLU A 187 -3.56 22.12 -0.12
C GLU A 187 -4.50 21.38 0.84
N LEU A 188 -5.54 20.71 0.32
CA LEU A 188 -6.41 19.86 1.15
C LEU A 188 -5.61 18.75 1.86
N TYR A 189 -4.67 18.11 1.17
CA TYR A 189 -3.80 17.11 1.80
C TYR A 189 -2.92 17.71 2.90
N LYS A 190 -2.36 18.92 2.69
CA LYS A 190 -1.56 19.62 3.70
C LYS A 190 -2.39 19.97 4.93
N GLU A 191 -3.65 20.38 4.74
CA GLU A 191 -4.59 20.61 5.84
C GLU A 191 -4.84 19.32 6.62
N PHE A 192 -5.08 18.20 5.95
CA PHE A 192 -5.23 16.90 6.60
C PHE A 192 -3.97 16.48 7.37
N ILE A 193 -2.78 16.62 6.78
CA ILE A 193 -1.51 16.28 7.45
C ILE A 193 -1.27 17.14 8.69
N LYS A 194 -1.73 18.40 8.68
CA LYS A 194 -1.63 19.29 9.83
C LYS A 194 -2.59 18.92 10.96
N GLU A 195 -3.79 18.46 10.62
CA GLU A 195 -4.86 18.17 11.59
C GLU A 195 -4.84 16.73 12.12
N PHE A 196 -4.36 15.78 11.33
CA PHE A 196 -4.40 14.35 11.62
C PHE A 196 -2.98 13.76 11.59
N PRO A 197 -2.69 12.67 12.33
CA PRO A 197 -1.38 12.03 12.37
C PRO A 197 -1.14 11.17 11.11
N ILE A 198 -1.29 11.77 9.93
CA ILE A 198 -1.07 11.14 8.65
C ILE A 198 0.44 11.05 8.41
N VAL A 199 0.91 9.85 8.08
CA VAL A 199 2.32 9.57 7.80
C VAL A 199 2.56 9.01 6.41
N SER A 200 1.49 8.66 5.68
CA SER A 200 1.56 8.12 4.32
C SER A 200 0.33 8.51 3.49
N ILE A 201 0.54 8.95 2.25
CA ILE A 201 -0.51 9.12 1.24
C ILE A 201 -0.09 8.41 -0.05
N GLU A 202 -0.94 7.50 -0.52
CA GLU A 202 -0.82 6.75 -1.78
C GLU A 202 -1.72 7.38 -2.85
N ASP A 203 -1.19 7.47 -4.07
CA ASP A 203 -1.83 8.05 -5.26
C ASP A 203 -2.61 9.36 -5.04
N PRO A 204 -1.96 10.40 -4.45
CA PRO A 204 -2.58 11.71 -4.22
C PRO A 204 -3.06 12.42 -5.49
N PHE A 205 -2.49 12.08 -6.65
CA PHE A 205 -2.83 12.64 -7.96
C PHE A 205 -2.85 11.53 -9.01
N ASP A 206 -3.39 11.86 -10.18
CA ASP A 206 -3.41 10.98 -11.34
C ASP A 206 -2.01 10.46 -11.70
N GLN A 207 -1.98 9.26 -12.28
CA GLN A 207 -0.76 8.55 -12.71
C GLN A 207 0.11 9.34 -13.72
N ASP A 208 -0.43 10.33 -14.43
CA ASP A 208 0.32 11.13 -15.39
C ASP A 208 0.60 12.57 -14.89
N ASP A 209 0.11 12.98 -13.71
CA ASP A 209 0.28 14.34 -13.16
C ASP A 209 1.58 14.52 -12.34
N TRP A 210 2.72 14.21 -12.95
CA TRP A 210 4.06 14.31 -12.34
C TRP A 210 4.37 15.68 -11.73
N SER A 211 3.75 16.74 -12.27
CA SER A 211 3.93 18.11 -11.79
C SER A 211 3.36 18.30 -10.38
N SER A 212 2.15 17.80 -10.13
CA SER A 212 1.49 17.86 -8.83
C SER A 212 2.14 16.92 -7.83
N TRP A 213 2.55 15.73 -8.26
CA TRP A 213 3.36 14.80 -7.45
C TRP A 213 4.64 15.47 -6.92
N SER A 214 5.43 16.07 -7.82
CA SER A 214 6.70 16.74 -7.45
C SER A 214 6.46 17.93 -6.52
N SER A 215 5.41 18.72 -6.79
CA SER A 215 5.03 19.87 -5.97
C SER A 215 4.66 19.43 -4.55
N LEU A 216 3.77 18.44 -4.40
CA LEU A 216 3.36 17.94 -3.09
C LEU A 216 4.55 17.34 -2.34
N GLN A 217 5.35 16.48 -3.00
CA GLN A 217 6.54 15.87 -2.41
C GLN A 217 7.48 16.93 -1.82
N SER A 218 7.76 18.02 -2.55
CA SER A 218 8.64 19.09 -2.07
C SER A 218 8.12 19.88 -0.88
N SER A 219 6.84 19.71 -0.52
CA SER A 219 6.12 20.54 0.44
C SER A 219 5.61 19.82 1.68
N VAL A 220 5.78 18.49 1.77
CA VAL A 220 5.36 17.69 2.92
C VAL A 220 6.48 16.81 3.44
N ASP A 221 6.46 16.47 4.72
CA ASP A 221 7.40 15.52 5.33
C ASP A 221 6.70 14.23 5.79
N ILE A 222 5.95 13.63 4.86
CA ILE A 222 5.33 12.33 5.02
C ILE A 222 5.79 11.39 3.90
N GLN A 223 5.41 10.13 3.98
CA GLN A 223 5.58 9.20 2.86
C GLN A 223 4.58 9.50 1.75
N LEU A 224 5.04 9.56 0.51
CA LEU A 224 4.17 9.49 -0.67
C LEU A 224 4.42 8.17 -1.40
N VAL A 225 3.35 7.44 -1.71
CA VAL A 225 3.41 6.11 -2.33
C VAL A 225 2.84 6.20 -3.75
N GLY A 226 3.64 5.79 -4.74
CA GLY A 226 3.15 5.59 -6.10
C GLY A 226 2.72 4.15 -6.33
N ASP A 227 1.46 3.95 -6.71
CA ASP A 227 0.89 2.67 -7.14
C ASP A 227 0.54 2.73 -8.64
N ASP A 228 -0.56 3.40 -9.00
CA ASP A 228 -0.96 3.60 -10.40
C ASP A 228 0.06 4.47 -11.16
N LEU A 229 0.77 5.37 -10.47
CA LEU A 229 1.87 6.15 -11.05
C LEU A 229 3.01 5.27 -11.60
N LEU A 230 3.30 4.16 -10.91
CA LEU A 230 4.51 3.36 -11.16
C LEU A 230 4.21 2.01 -11.83
N VAL A 231 2.95 1.57 -11.84
CA VAL A 231 2.40 0.38 -12.53
C VAL A 231 3.34 -0.83 -12.50
N ASN A 232 3.93 -1.11 -11.34
CA ASN A 232 4.96 -2.15 -11.22
C ASN A 232 4.37 -3.55 -10.97
N GLN A 233 3.17 -3.82 -11.50
CA GLN A 233 2.55 -5.15 -11.57
C GLN A 233 3.30 -6.01 -12.59
N ILE A 234 4.51 -6.41 -12.19
CA ILE A 234 5.57 -6.73 -13.13
C ILE A 234 5.59 -8.22 -13.52
N GLY A 235 4.67 -9.04 -13.01
CA GLY A 235 4.36 -10.38 -13.52
C GLY A 235 5.35 -11.50 -13.18
N THR A 236 6.54 -11.21 -12.65
CA THR A 236 7.46 -12.22 -12.06
C THR A 236 8.02 -11.78 -10.71
N ILE A 237 8.40 -12.75 -9.87
CA ILE A 237 9.05 -12.46 -8.60
C ILE A 237 10.44 -11.82 -8.78
N THR A 238 11.18 -12.17 -9.83
CA THR A 238 12.51 -11.63 -10.10
C THR A 238 12.45 -10.15 -10.43
N GLU A 239 11.57 -9.75 -11.37
CA GLU A 239 11.39 -8.34 -11.71
C GLU A 239 10.87 -7.54 -10.50
N SER A 240 10.04 -8.17 -9.67
CA SER A 240 9.51 -7.54 -8.47
C SER A 240 10.57 -7.29 -7.40
N ILE A 241 11.45 -8.27 -7.16
CA ILE A 241 12.61 -8.10 -6.27
C ILE A 241 13.51 -6.99 -6.82
N GLN A 242 13.76 -6.97 -8.13
CA GLN A 242 14.59 -5.93 -8.75
C GLN A 242 14.00 -4.53 -8.54
N ALA A 243 12.68 -4.35 -8.75
CA ALA A 243 12.01 -3.07 -8.51
C ALA A 243 12.16 -2.60 -7.04
N ALA A 244 12.04 -3.52 -6.07
CA ALA A 244 12.28 -3.19 -4.67
C ALA A 244 13.73 -2.79 -4.39
N LEU A 245 14.70 -3.46 -5.01
CA LEU A 245 16.12 -3.14 -4.85
C LEU A 245 16.47 -1.79 -5.49
N ASP A 246 15.92 -1.50 -6.66
CA ASP A 246 16.08 -0.22 -7.37
C ASP A 246 15.49 0.94 -6.55
N ALA A 247 14.29 0.77 -5.99
CA ALA A 247 13.67 1.72 -5.07
C ALA A 247 14.58 1.99 -3.86
N LYS A 248 15.02 0.93 -3.17
CA LYS A 248 15.91 1.04 -2.00
C LYS A 248 17.24 1.70 -2.36
N ALA A 249 17.81 1.42 -3.52
CA ALA A 249 19.04 2.04 -4.01
C ALA A 249 18.86 3.56 -4.26
N ALA A 250 17.67 3.98 -4.69
CA ALA A 250 17.29 5.39 -4.83
C ALA A 250 16.95 6.09 -3.50
N GLY A 251 17.03 5.37 -2.37
CA GLY A 251 16.68 5.86 -1.03
C GLY A 251 15.17 5.81 -0.73
N TRP A 252 14.39 5.18 -1.61
CA TRP A 252 12.95 5.03 -1.44
C TRP A 252 12.68 3.84 -0.53
N GLY A 253 11.62 3.93 0.27
CA GLY A 253 11.12 2.73 0.94
C GLY A 253 10.29 1.86 -0.02
N VAL A 254 9.81 0.74 0.50
CA VAL A 254 8.98 -0.21 -0.26
C VAL A 254 7.79 -0.62 0.60
N MET A 255 6.57 -0.51 0.08
CA MET A 255 5.38 -1.12 0.69
C MET A 255 5.01 -2.35 -0.11
N VAL A 256 5.06 -3.53 0.50
CA VAL A 256 4.51 -4.73 -0.13
C VAL A 256 3.00 -4.70 0.02
N SER A 257 2.27 -5.07 -1.02
CA SER A 257 0.82 -4.90 -1.03
C SER A 257 0.03 -6.10 -1.53
N HIS A 258 -1.23 -6.13 -1.12
CA HIS A 258 -2.24 -7.08 -1.58
C HIS A 258 -2.98 -6.57 -2.81
N ARG A 259 -4.02 -7.28 -3.24
CA ARG A 259 -5.04 -6.76 -4.15
C ARG A 259 -6.41 -6.76 -3.50
N SER A 260 -7.30 -5.90 -3.98
CA SER A 260 -8.72 -5.95 -3.63
C SER A 260 -9.30 -7.36 -3.88
N GLY A 261 -8.95 -8.01 -5.00
CA GLY A 261 -9.20 -9.42 -5.24
C GLY A 261 -8.04 -10.33 -4.80
N GLU A 262 -8.04 -10.77 -3.54
CA GLU A 262 -7.04 -11.68 -2.98
C GLU A 262 -7.54 -13.12 -2.82
N THR A 263 -6.59 -14.00 -2.48
CA THR A 263 -6.72 -15.42 -2.20
C THR A 263 -6.21 -15.76 -0.80
N GLU A 264 -6.27 -17.02 -0.41
CA GLU A 264 -5.64 -17.54 0.82
C GLU A 264 -4.11 -17.61 0.75
N ASP A 265 -3.49 -17.42 -0.43
CA ASP A 265 -2.03 -17.46 -0.57
C ASP A 265 -1.39 -16.34 0.28
N ASN A 266 -0.36 -16.67 1.05
CA ASN A 266 0.31 -15.76 1.98
C ASN A 266 1.70 -15.31 1.52
N PHE A 267 2.03 -15.43 0.23
CA PHE A 267 3.36 -15.16 -0.31
C PHE A 267 3.87 -13.76 0.03
N ILE A 268 2.99 -12.74 -0.01
CA ILE A 268 3.39 -11.35 0.28
C ILE A 268 3.84 -11.13 1.73
N ALA A 269 3.42 -11.98 2.67
CA ALA A 269 3.94 -11.95 4.04
C ALA A 269 5.44 -12.28 4.06
N ASP A 270 5.82 -13.44 3.51
CA ASP A 270 7.21 -13.87 3.39
C ASP A 270 8.05 -12.90 2.56
N LEU A 271 7.46 -12.34 1.51
CA LEU A 271 8.09 -11.35 0.64
C LEU A 271 8.41 -10.04 1.35
N SER A 272 7.49 -9.51 2.15
CA SER A 272 7.70 -8.28 2.92
C SER A 272 8.86 -8.41 3.92
N VAL A 273 8.98 -9.58 4.55
CA VAL A 273 10.08 -9.89 5.48
C VAL A 273 11.37 -10.12 4.70
N GLY A 274 11.35 -10.95 3.66
CA GLY A 274 12.53 -11.30 2.85
C GLY A 274 13.15 -10.10 2.12
N LEU A 275 12.33 -9.13 1.70
CA LEU A 275 12.79 -7.84 1.14
C LEU A 275 13.12 -6.80 2.22
N ALA A 276 12.81 -7.11 3.47
CA ALA A 276 12.82 -6.18 4.59
C ALA A 276 12.22 -4.83 4.19
N SER A 277 10.97 -4.88 3.69
CA SER A 277 10.24 -3.72 3.17
C SER A 277 10.00 -2.67 4.27
N GLY A 278 9.83 -3.14 5.52
CA GLY A 278 9.53 -2.29 6.68
C GLY A 278 8.05 -1.99 6.84
N GLN A 279 7.24 -2.26 5.82
CA GLN A 279 5.80 -2.00 5.80
C GLN A 279 5.06 -2.91 4.80
N ILE A 280 3.81 -3.21 5.11
CA ILE A 280 2.91 -4.05 4.30
C ILE A 280 1.47 -3.54 4.40
N LYS A 281 0.77 -3.47 3.27
CA LYS A 281 -0.68 -3.19 3.18
C LYS A 281 -1.38 -4.46 2.71
N THR A 282 -2.13 -5.12 3.59
CA THR A 282 -2.84 -6.36 3.24
C THR A 282 -4.25 -6.44 3.81
N GLY A 283 -4.93 -5.29 3.84
CA GLY A 283 -6.35 -5.15 4.18
C GLY A 283 -6.63 -4.97 5.67
N ALA A 284 -7.90 -4.97 6.04
CA ALA A 284 -8.32 -4.90 7.45
C ALA A 284 -7.89 -6.15 8.23
N PRO A 285 -7.89 -6.12 9.58
CA PRO A 285 -7.87 -7.33 10.40
C PRO A 285 -9.25 -8.05 10.36
N CYS A 286 -9.77 -8.25 9.16
CA CYS A 286 -11.05 -8.89 8.83
C CYS A 286 -10.93 -9.56 7.46
N ARG A 287 -11.71 -10.63 7.25
CA ARG A 287 -11.69 -11.51 6.07
C ARG A 287 -10.40 -12.33 5.92
N SER A 288 -10.55 -13.62 5.65
CA SER A 288 -9.45 -14.58 5.82
C SER A 288 -8.36 -14.48 4.76
N GLU A 289 -8.66 -13.96 3.57
CA GLU A 289 -7.66 -13.67 2.55
C GLU A 289 -6.68 -12.57 2.99
N ARG A 290 -7.09 -11.69 3.92
CA ARG A 290 -6.26 -10.67 4.59
C ARG A 290 -5.51 -11.29 5.76
N LEU A 291 -6.27 -11.92 6.66
CA LEU A 291 -5.74 -12.55 7.87
C LEU A 291 -4.74 -13.67 7.57
N ALA A 292 -4.81 -14.33 6.41
CA ALA A 292 -3.83 -15.32 5.98
C ALA A 292 -2.39 -14.75 5.97
N LYS A 293 -2.22 -13.50 5.54
CA LYS A 293 -0.92 -12.81 5.49
C LYS A 293 -0.50 -12.35 6.88
N TYR A 294 -1.40 -11.72 7.63
CA TYR A 294 -1.11 -11.29 9.01
C TYR A 294 -0.76 -12.48 9.93
N ASN A 295 -1.49 -13.58 9.83
CA ASN A 295 -1.19 -14.79 10.59
C ASN A 295 0.13 -15.44 10.16
N GLN A 296 0.50 -15.33 8.87
CA GLN A 296 1.81 -15.77 8.43
C GLN A 296 2.93 -14.91 9.01
N LEU A 297 2.75 -13.58 9.08
CA LEU A 297 3.71 -12.69 9.74
C LEU A 297 3.88 -12.98 11.23
N LEU A 298 2.81 -13.35 11.95
CA LEU A 298 2.94 -13.84 13.33
C LEU A 298 3.83 -15.08 13.44
N ARG A 299 3.65 -16.06 12.54
CA ARG A 299 4.46 -17.29 12.52
C ARG A 299 5.92 -16.99 12.19
N ILE A 300 6.17 -16.08 11.25
CA ILE A 300 7.54 -15.66 10.89
C ILE A 300 8.21 -14.94 12.06
N GLU A 301 7.49 -14.05 12.76
CA GLU A 301 8.01 -13.40 13.97
C GLU A 301 8.36 -14.41 15.07
N GLU A 302 7.47 -15.39 15.32
CA GLU A 302 7.71 -16.46 16.27
C GLU A 302 8.94 -17.31 15.91
N GLU A 303 9.08 -17.68 14.62
CA GLU A 303 10.22 -18.46 14.13
C GLU A 303 11.55 -17.72 14.23
N LEU A 304 11.57 -16.42 13.92
CA LEU A 304 12.76 -15.58 14.00
C LEU A 304 13.14 -15.22 15.45
N GLY A 305 12.18 -15.23 16.37
CA GLY A 305 12.38 -14.89 17.77
C GLY A 305 12.73 -13.42 17.97
N ASN A 306 14.01 -13.10 18.15
CA ASN A 306 14.48 -11.74 18.42
C ASN A 306 14.68 -10.92 17.12
N VAL A 307 13.65 -10.86 16.29
CA VAL A 307 13.62 -9.99 15.09
C VAL A 307 13.09 -8.61 15.44
N ARG A 308 13.67 -7.59 14.83
CA ARG A 308 13.21 -6.22 15.02
C ARG A 308 11.91 -5.96 14.27
N TYR A 309 10.98 -5.28 14.93
CA TYR A 309 9.84 -4.62 14.29
C TYR A 309 10.22 -3.24 13.76
N ALA A 310 9.81 -2.91 12.53
CA ALA A 310 10.24 -1.67 11.88
C ALA A 310 9.76 -0.41 12.63
N GLY A 311 8.55 -0.43 13.19
CA GLY A 311 7.98 0.66 13.98
C GLY A 311 8.04 2.02 13.29
N GLU A 312 8.46 3.05 14.01
CA GLU A 312 8.65 4.41 13.46
C GLU A 312 9.63 4.47 12.27
N ALA A 313 10.51 3.47 12.10
CA ALA A 313 11.44 3.38 10.98
C ALA A 313 10.87 2.66 9.75
N PHE A 314 9.54 2.47 9.64
CA PHE A 314 8.89 1.72 8.56
C PHE A 314 9.27 2.16 7.13
N ARG A 315 9.58 3.45 6.94
CA ARG A 315 10.04 4.03 5.65
C ARG A 315 11.43 3.58 5.26
N SER A 316 12.31 3.41 6.24
CA SER A 316 13.72 3.05 6.05
C SER A 316 14.18 2.25 7.27
N PRO A 317 13.88 0.95 7.30
CA PRO A 317 14.11 0.15 8.49
C PRO A 317 15.60 0.11 8.84
N PHE A 318 16.51 0.14 7.88
CA PHE A 318 17.96 0.11 8.15
C PHE A 318 18.63 1.46 7.90
N PRO A 319 19.69 1.80 8.66
CA PRO A 319 20.39 3.07 8.49
C PRO A 319 20.89 3.27 7.04
N GLY A 320 20.39 4.32 6.40
CA GLY A 320 20.72 4.75 5.03
C GLY A 320 20.07 6.10 4.71
N LYS A 321 20.51 6.79 3.66
CA LYS A 321 19.83 8.04 3.24
C LYS A 321 18.44 7.69 2.73
N SER A 322 17.40 8.13 3.43
CA SER A 322 16.01 8.01 2.99
C SER A 322 15.59 9.28 2.24
N THR A 323 14.96 9.09 1.08
CA THR A 323 14.23 10.12 0.34
C THR A 323 12.72 9.85 0.47
N GLN A 324 11.90 10.86 0.16
CA GLN A 324 10.48 10.90 0.56
C GLN A 324 9.52 10.02 -0.27
N ILE A 325 9.96 9.46 -1.41
CA ILE A 325 9.11 8.68 -2.32
C ILE A 325 9.18 7.19 -1.95
N LEU A 326 8.06 6.49 -2.08
CA LEU A 326 7.93 5.04 -1.94
C LEU A 326 7.46 4.41 -3.24
N ILE A 327 7.93 3.20 -3.53
CA ILE A 327 7.28 2.33 -4.51
C ILE A 327 6.45 1.29 -3.75
N GLU A 328 5.19 1.12 -4.12
CA GLU A 328 4.42 -0.05 -3.73
C GLU A 328 4.87 -1.24 -4.56
N VAL A 329 5.53 -2.25 -3.97
CA VAL A 329 6.12 -3.35 -4.72
C VAL A 329 5.32 -4.61 -4.51
N ILE A 330 4.72 -5.08 -5.62
CA ILE A 330 3.96 -6.33 -5.77
C ILE A 330 2.52 -6.21 -5.29
N LYS A 331 1.62 -6.57 -6.21
CA LYS A 331 0.16 -6.54 -6.11
C LYS A 331 -0.35 -7.89 -6.64
N LEU A 332 -0.41 -8.94 -5.78
CA LEU A 332 -0.76 -10.32 -6.18
C LEU A 332 -2.29 -10.51 -6.35
N GLY A 333 -2.75 -10.66 -7.59
CA GLY A 333 -4.18 -10.82 -7.95
C GLY A 333 -4.44 -10.36 -9.38
N VAL A 334 -5.64 -10.58 -9.94
CA VAL A 334 -6.00 -10.39 -11.37
C VAL A 334 -5.27 -9.18 -11.99
N ILE A 335 -4.25 -9.48 -12.79
CA ILE A 335 -3.30 -8.50 -13.30
C ILE A 335 -3.98 -7.75 -14.44
N ARG A 336 -4.14 -6.44 -14.28
CA ARG A 336 -4.43 -5.57 -15.41
C ARG A 336 -3.08 -5.21 -16.00
N VAL A 337 -2.77 -5.84 -17.13
CA VAL A 337 -1.54 -5.57 -17.88
C VAL A 337 -1.67 -4.20 -18.52
N VAL A 338 -0.95 -3.22 -18.00
CA VAL A 338 -0.70 -1.95 -18.69
C VAL A 338 0.70 -2.06 -19.31
N PRO A 339 0.89 -1.69 -20.60
CA PRO A 339 2.22 -1.71 -21.19
C PRO A 339 3.16 -0.79 -20.40
N CYS A 340 4.32 -1.32 -19.99
CA CYS A 340 5.43 -0.49 -19.50
C CYS A 340 5.70 0.60 -20.53
N ALA A 341 5.37 1.85 -20.19
CA ALA A 341 5.83 2.99 -20.95
C ALA A 341 7.37 3.05 -20.81
N GLU A 342 8.07 3.18 -21.93
CA GLU A 342 9.48 3.56 -21.90
C GLU A 342 9.59 4.91 -21.18
N PHE A 343 10.25 4.91 -20.02
CA PHE A 343 10.38 6.09 -19.16
C PHE A 343 11.28 7.15 -19.81
N TRP A 344 10.68 8.23 -20.33
CA TRP A 344 11.37 9.42 -20.81
C TRP A 344 11.13 10.59 -19.85
N ALA A 345 12.13 10.93 -19.03
CA ALA A 345 12.15 12.16 -18.26
C ALA A 345 12.85 13.25 -19.07
N GLN A 346 12.16 14.34 -19.37
CA GLN A 346 12.78 15.64 -19.60
C GLN A 346 12.28 16.61 -18.51
N ASP A 347 13.26 17.22 -17.83
CA ASP A 347 13.19 18.50 -17.10
C ASP A 347 12.55 18.64 -15.70
N THR A 348 12.18 17.57 -14.97
CA THR A 348 11.57 17.74 -13.61
C THR A 348 12.43 17.36 -12.39
N GLY A 349 13.67 16.91 -12.57
CA GLY A 349 14.57 16.61 -11.43
C GLY A 349 14.20 15.37 -10.61
N LEU A 350 13.24 14.55 -11.05
CA LEU A 350 12.96 13.22 -10.52
C LEU A 350 14.06 12.23 -10.95
N LEU A 351 14.61 11.48 -9.97
CA LEU A 351 15.62 10.45 -10.20
C LEU A 351 15.03 9.30 -11.01
N ARG A 352 15.62 9.07 -12.18
CA ARG A 352 15.26 8.03 -13.15
C ARG A 352 15.79 6.67 -12.68
N LEU A 353 14.91 5.69 -12.49
CA LEU A 353 15.32 4.28 -12.43
C LEU A 353 15.57 3.80 -13.86
N GLN A 354 16.84 3.75 -14.27
CA GLN A 354 17.27 3.00 -15.45
C GLN A 354 17.82 1.65 -14.99
N SER A 355 17.20 0.55 -15.42
CA SER A 355 17.81 -0.77 -15.38
C SER A 355 18.93 -0.86 -16.44
N ASN A 356 20.06 -0.20 -16.19
CA ASN A 356 21.26 -0.39 -17.01
C ASN A 356 21.95 -1.67 -16.55
N HIS A 357 21.63 -2.82 -17.16
CA HIS A 357 22.56 -3.95 -17.42
C HIS A 357 21.85 -5.06 -18.23
N LEU A 358 21.64 -4.78 -19.52
CA LEU A 358 21.66 -5.82 -20.57
C LEU A 358 22.70 -5.36 -21.59
N GLY A 359 23.95 -5.74 -21.32
CA GLY A 359 25.07 -5.54 -22.21
C GLY A 359 25.40 -6.85 -22.93
N GLN A 360 25.41 -6.74 -24.26
CA GLN A 360 25.81 -7.69 -25.32
C GLN A 360 24.78 -8.68 -25.82
#